data_AF-A0A7Z7IJJ7-F1
#
_entry.id   AF-A0A7Z7IJJ7-F1
#
_cell.length_a   1.000
_cell.length_b   1.000
_cell.length_c   1.000
_cell.angle_alpha   90.00
_cell.angle_beta   90.00
_cell.angle_gamma   90.00
#
_symmetry.space_group_name_H-M   'P 1'
#
loop_
_entity.id
_entity.type
_entity.pdbx_description
1 polymer ?
#
loop_
_entity_poly.entity_id
_entity_poly.type
_entity_poly.pdbx_seq_one_letter_code
_entity_poly.pdbx_strand_id
1 'polypeptide(L)' 'MGGTDGTAGTRPGPACGGNGGNAGITANGSFAPSFVGFGGNGGNGVNGGDGGTGGSGGVIFGTNGADGSP' A
#
# COMPACT_ATOMS: atom_id res chain seq x y z
N MET A 1 10.63 6.32 7.31
CA MET A 1 10.72 5.17 6.39
C MET A 1 9.31 4.92 5.88
N GLY A 2 9.06 5.14 4.59
CA GLY A 2 7.72 5.12 3.98
C GLY A 2 7.71 4.13 2.83
N GLY A 3 6.68 3.29 2.77
CA GLY A 3 6.54 2.22 1.79
C GLY A 3 6.21 2.74 0.39
N THR A 4 6.57 1.94 -0.62
CA THR A 4 6.30 2.22 -2.04
C THR A 4 4.81 2.20 -2.32
N ASP A 5 4.31 3.37 -2.68
CA ASP A 5 2.99 3.73 -3.15
C ASP A 5 2.53 2.84 -4.31
N GLY A 6 1.41 2.15 -4.11
CA GLY A 6 0.73 1.39 -5.14
C GLY A 6 0.12 2.32 -6.19
N THR A 7 0.37 2.02 -7.46
CA THR A 7 -0.17 2.75 -8.60
C THR A 7 -1.71 2.72 -8.57
N ALA A 8 -2.34 3.87 -8.32
CA ALA A 8 -3.77 4.05 -8.59
C ALA A 8 -3.98 4.16 -10.11
N GLY A 9 -4.89 3.37 -10.67
CA GLY A 9 -5.21 3.41 -12.09
C GLY A 9 -6.17 4.55 -12.42
N THR A 10 -5.69 5.61 -13.08
CA THR A 10 -6.57 6.71 -13.53
C THR A 10 -7.18 6.36 -14.90
N ARG A 11 -8.47 5.99 -14.93
CA ARG A 11 -9.25 5.84 -16.18
C ARG A 11 -10.61 6.53 -16.04
N PRO A 12 -11.23 7.01 -17.13
CA PRO A 12 -12.63 7.47 -17.10
C PRO A 12 -13.54 6.24 -16.88
N GLY A 13 -13.95 6.00 -15.64
CA GLY A 13 -14.69 4.80 -15.21
C GLY A 13 -14.46 4.49 -13.72
N PRO A 14 -14.84 3.29 -13.24
CA PRO A 14 -14.41 2.80 -11.93
C PRO A 14 -12.88 2.87 -11.83
N ALA A 15 -12.36 3.56 -10.82
CA ALA A 15 -10.93 3.66 -10.59
C ALA A 15 -10.58 2.92 -9.31
N CYS A 16 -9.67 1.95 -9.41
CA CYS A 16 -9.21 1.18 -8.26
C CYS A 16 -8.31 2.03 -7.37
N GLY A 17 -8.43 1.81 -6.07
CA GLY A 17 -7.54 2.39 -5.08
C GLY A 17 -6.12 1.84 -5.21
N GLY A 18 -5.12 2.67 -4.94
CA GLY A 18 -3.72 2.23 -4.93
C GLY A 18 -3.41 1.35 -3.72
N ASN A 19 -2.54 0.36 -3.88
CA ASN A 19 -2.08 -0.46 -2.75
C ASN A 19 -1.24 0.37 -1.76
N GLY A 20 -1.35 0.02 -0.48
CA GLY A 20 -0.52 0.56 0.58
C GLY A 20 0.93 0.07 0.52
N GLY A 21 1.86 0.91 0.95
CA GLY A 21 3.28 0.59 0.91
C GLY A 21 3.75 -0.32 2.06
N ASN A 22 4.67 -1.24 1.77
CA ASN A 22 5.30 -2.10 2.78
C ASN A 22 6.31 -1.34 3.64
N ALA A 23 6.41 -1.69 4.93
CA ALA A 23 7.44 -1.16 5.82
C ALA A 23 8.83 -1.68 5.42
N GLY A 24 9.65 -0.80 4.83
CA GLY A 24 10.99 -1.13 4.38
C GLY A 24 11.62 0.02 3.61
N ILE A 25 12.77 -0.27 2.98
CA ILE A 25 13.45 0.66 2.08
C ILE A 25 13.58 0.03 0.72
N THR A 26 13.18 0.77 -0.31
CA THR A 26 13.48 0.43 -1.70
C THR A 26 14.67 1.25 -2.15
N ALA A 27 15.73 0.59 -2.59
CA ALA A 27 16.92 1.23 -3.13
C ALA A 27 17.36 0.49 -4.40
N ASN A 28 17.55 1.25 -5.49
CA ASN A 28 17.95 0.70 -6.80
C ASN A 28 17.06 -0.48 -7.27
N GLY A 29 15.75 -0.38 -7.04
CA GLY A 29 14.78 -1.42 -7.44
C GLY A 29 14.73 -2.66 -6.55
N SER A 30 15.57 -2.75 -5.52
CA SER A 30 15.53 -3.82 -4.52
C SER A 30 14.82 -3.36 -3.26
N PHE A 31 13.97 -4.22 -2.68
CA PHE A 31 13.27 -3.95 -1.44
C PHE A 31 13.94 -4.69 -0.26
N ALA A 32 14.26 -3.95 0.78
CA ALA A 32 14.69 -4.49 2.07
C ALA A 32 13.60 -4.24 3.12
N PRO A 33 13.01 -5.28 3.72
CA PRO A 33 11.98 -5.11 4.74
C PRO A 33 12.58 -4.49 6.02
N SER A 34 11.79 -3.66 6.70
CA SER A 34 12.17 -3.10 8.00
C SER A 34 11.88 -4.10 9.11
N PHE A 35 12.70 -4.13 10.16
CA PHE A 35 12.39 -4.87 11.38
C PHE A 35 11.20 -4.25 12.14
N VAL A 36 11.07 -2.93 12.10
CA VAL A 36 9.98 -2.20 12.76
C VAL A 36 9.32 -1.19 11.84
N GLY A 37 8.00 -1.05 11.93
CA GLY A 37 7.25 -0.05 11.17
C GLY A 37 5.86 -0.52 10.79
N PHE A 38 4.95 0.41 10.49
CA PHE A 38 3.60 0.08 10.05
C PHE A 38 3.52 0.06 8.52
N GLY A 39 2.72 -0.85 7.98
CA GLY A 39 2.36 -0.82 6.57
C GLY A 39 1.43 0.36 6.28
N GLY A 40 1.52 0.93 5.09
CA GLY A 40 0.57 1.94 4.61
C GLY A 40 -0.79 1.32 4.31
N ASN A 41 -1.87 2.06 4.49
CA ASN A 41 -3.21 1.61 4.08
C ASN A 41 -3.36 1.64 2.55
N GLY A 42 -4.19 0.76 2.02
CA GLY A 42 -4.68 0.87 0.65
C GLY A 42 -5.59 2.08 0.48
N GLY A 43 -5.54 2.70 -0.69
CA GLY A 43 -6.48 3.75 -1.08
C GLY A 43 -7.86 3.17 -1.39
N ASN A 44 -8.90 3.98 -1.26
CA ASN A 44 -10.24 3.58 -1.67
C ASN A 44 -10.36 3.62 -3.19
N GLY A 45 -11.19 2.74 -3.73
CA GLY A 45 -11.70 2.88 -5.09
C GLY A 45 -12.70 4.03 -5.18
N VAL A 46 -12.96 4.48 -6.40
CA VAL A 46 -14.01 5.47 -6.70
C VAL A 46 -14.85 5.02 -7.88
N ASN A 47 -16.12 5.44 -7.90
CA ASN A 47 -17.10 5.09 -8.94
C ASN A 47 -17.30 3.56 -9.10
N GLY A 48 -17.31 2.83 -7.99
CA GLY A 48 -17.47 1.36 -7.96
C GLY A 48 -16.20 0.59 -8.32
N GLY A 49 -15.02 1.23 -8.22
CA GLY A 49 -13.74 0.55 -8.35
C GLY A 49 -13.35 -0.13 -7.03
N ASP A 50 -12.57 -1.21 -7.09
CA ASP A 50 -12.13 -1.90 -5.87
C ASP A 50 -11.16 -1.04 -5.05
N GLY A 51 -11.17 -1.23 -3.74
CA GLY A 51 -10.14 -0.68 -2.86
C GLY A 51 -8.79 -1.36 -3.04
N GLY A 52 -7.71 -0.62 -2.75
CA GLY A 52 -6.35 -1.17 -2.78
C GLY A 52 -6.05 -2.02 -1.55
N THR A 53 -5.16 -2.99 -1.67
CA THR A 53 -4.71 -3.82 -0.54
C THR A 53 -3.79 -3.03 0.38
N GLY A 54 -3.91 -3.21 1.69
CA GLY A 54 -2.99 -2.65 2.69
C GLY A 54 -1.57 -3.22 2.57
N GLY A 55 -0.57 -2.39 2.89
CA GLY A 55 0.84 -2.78 2.90
C GLY A 55 1.22 -3.58 4.14
N SER A 56 2.31 -4.33 4.06
CA SER A 56 2.82 -5.13 5.19
C SER A 56 3.58 -4.27 6.22
N GLY A 57 3.42 -4.59 7.51
CA GLY A 57 4.20 -4.02 8.60
C GLY A 57 5.62 -4.59 8.71
N GLY A 58 6.38 -4.10 9.69
CA GLY A 58 7.74 -4.53 9.98
C GLY A 58 7.80 -5.96 10.52
N VAL A 59 8.91 -6.64 10.26
CA VAL A 59 9.06 -8.10 10.49
C VAL A 59 8.94 -8.49 11.97
N ILE A 60 9.42 -7.64 12.88
CA ILE A 60 9.44 -7.92 14.33
C ILE A 60 8.34 -7.14 15.05
N PHE A 61 8.14 -5.87 14.71
CA PHE A 61 7.06 -5.05 15.26
C PHE A 61 6.43 -4.13 14.23
N GLY A 62 5.11 -4.23 14.12
CA GLY A 62 4.32 -3.42 13.21
C GLY A 62 3.04 -4.12 12.81
N THR A 63 2.03 -3.35 12.45
CA THR A 63 0.77 -3.86 11.91
C THR A 63 0.73 -3.60 10.41
N ASN A 64 0.10 -4.51 9.67
CA ASN A 64 -0.26 -4.29 8.28
C ASN A 64 -1.24 -3.11 8.17
N GLY A 65 -1.20 -2.41 7.04
CA GLY A 65 -2.20 -1.42 6.70
C GLY A 65 -3.56 -2.07 6.43
N ALA A 66 -4.63 -1.29 6.58
CA ALA A 66 -5.96 -1.71 6.20
C ALA A 66 -6.14 -1.67 4.68
N ASP A 67 -6.99 -2.55 4.17
CA ASP A 67 -7.48 -2.47 2.79
C ASP A 67 -8.39 -1.25 2.63
N GLY A 68 -8.35 -0.66 1.44
CA GLY A 68 -9.25 0.40 1.04
C GLY A 68 -10.67 -0.10 0.78
N SER A 69 -11.63 0.81 0.87
CA SER A 69 -13.03 0.53 0.53
C SER A 69 -13.29 0.65 -0.98
N PRO A 70 -14.29 -0.07 -1.53
CA PRO A 70 -14.80 0.16 -2.88
C PRO A 70 -15.48 1.52 -3.08
#